data_AF-V5G2N8-F1
#
_entry.id   AF-V5G2N8-F1
#
_cell.length_a   1.000
_cell.length_b   1.000
_cell.length_c   1.000
_cell.angle_alpha   90.00
_cell.angle_beta   90.00
_cell.angle_gamma   90.00
#
_symmetry.space_group_name_H-M   'P 1'
#
loop_
_entity.id
_entity.type
_entity.pdbx_description
1 polymer ?
#
loop_
_entity_poly.entity_id
_entity_poly.type
_entity_poly.pdbx_seq_one_letter_code
_entity_poly.pdbx_strand_id
1 'polypeptide(L)'
;MESLEILSTAQIPKQYKSNYITHLWNLFEQLKTSSNAVGINKLMSTVLGNIDKKCLSNLPEDFCKAIINNYFDTCAKKEEICNIFKFTIQFLMYHKNQNNNLNHVFQLVSDYKSQSWDSKDNERSVVHKFFKAFFTTVFEDDRDLEFVTKFAREWEKIFIPNETFKEYVLLNLLRFKKDVKDNVELYSKHIVLFAEEVSAKYGEFVFSKLVPIIYEFCISGKKDTEVIELLTTMLKYTSLNNINCILVMELISIKGDLFYKKRIRPVYHGIDLMLKQITDSKVQLCYNLYSNNVCN
;
A
#
# COMPACT_ATOMS: atom_id res chain seq x y z
N MET A 1 15.76 -2.14 34.42
CA MET A 1 14.44 -2.24 33.76
C MET A 1 13.48 -1.19 34.32
N GLU A 2 13.30 -1.10 35.65
CA GLU A 2 12.42 -0.09 36.28
C GLU A 2 12.69 1.36 35.84
N SER A 3 13.95 1.79 35.75
CA SER A 3 14.27 3.17 35.32
C SER A 3 13.85 3.49 33.89
N LEU A 4 13.78 2.49 33.00
CA LEU A 4 13.38 2.65 31.59
C LEU A 4 11.85 2.62 31.42
N GLU A 5 11.14 1.87 32.26
CA GLU A 5 9.67 1.92 32.35
C GLU A 5 9.20 3.26 32.93
N ILE A 6 9.91 3.81 33.92
CA ILE A 6 9.66 5.16 34.46
C ILE A 6 9.87 6.23 33.36
N LEU A 7 10.89 6.09 32.51
CA LEU A 7 11.13 7.01 31.38
C LEU A 7 10.04 6.90 30.29
N SER A 8 9.40 5.74 30.14
CA SER A 8 8.28 5.56 29.20
C SER A 8 6.95 6.14 29.70
N THR A 9 6.82 6.37 31.00
CA THR A 9 5.61 6.88 31.66
C THR A 9 5.70 8.35 32.04
N ALA A 10 6.90 8.95 31.98
CA ALA A 10 7.12 10.36 32.26
C ALA A 10 6.37 11.26 31.26
N GLN A 11 5.52 12.16 31.78
CA GLN A 11 4.86 13.18 30.96
C GLN A 11 5.84 14.30 30.61
N ILE A 12 6.51 14.18 29.47
CA ILE A 12 7.43 15.21 28.98
C ILE A 12 6.60 16.37 28.39
N PRO A 13 6.80 17.61 28.85
CA PRO A 13 6.14 18.76 28.26
C PRO A 13 6.43 18.84 26.77
N LYS A 14 5.40 19.14 25.97
CA LYS A 14 5.45 19.07 24.49
C LYS A 14 6.62 19.85 23.88
N GLN A 15 7.02 20.97 24.48
CA GLN A 15 8.10 21.83 23.99
C GLN A 15 9.50 21.20 24.13
N TYR A 16 9.69 20.23 25.02
CA TYR A 16 10.98 19.57 25.25
C TYR A 16 11.07 18.17 24.62
N LYS A 17 9.98 17.69 24.01
CA LYS A 17 9.86 16.31 23.53
C LYS A 17 10.92 15.95 22.49
N SER A 18 11.24 16.85 21.54
CA SER A 18 12.26 16.62 20.51
C SER A 18 13.68 16.53 21.07
N ASN A 19 14.05 17.45 21.98
CA ASN A 19 15.35 17.43 22.65
C ASN A 19 15.50 16.17 23.51
N TYR A 20 14.45 15.80 24.23
CA TYR A 20 14.43 14.58 25.02
C TYR A 20 14.63 13.33 24.15
N ILE A 21 13.92 13.21 23.02
CA ILE A 21 14.09 12.09 22.08
C ILE A 21 15.52 12.03 21.55
N THR A 22 16.11 13.17 21.21
CA THR A 22 17.49 13.24 20.71
C THR A 22 18.47 12.73 21.77
N HIS A 23 18.33 13.17 23.02
CA HIS A 23 19.19 12.74 24.12
C HIS A 23 18.98 11.26 24.47
N LEU A 24 17.72 10.82 24.52
CA LEU A 24 17.37 9.43 24.80
C LEU A 24 17.90 8.49 23.72
N TRP A 25 17.82 8.89 22.46
CA TRP A 25 18.37 8.11 21.34
C TRP A 25 19.88 7.94 21.48
N ASN A 26 20.61 9.04 21.74
CA ASN A 26 22.06 8.98 21.95
C ASN A 26 22.45 8.10 23.14
N LEU A 27 21.65 8.13 24.22
CA LEU A 27 21.84 7.23 25.35
C LEU A 27 21.64 5.76 24.93
N PHE A 28 20.61 5.46 24.14
CA PHE A 28 20.38 4.10 23.63
C PHE A 28 21.50 3.62 22.72
N GLU A 29 22.04 4.48 21.84
CA GLU A 29 23.22 4.16 21.02
C GLU A 29 24.42 3.76 21.89
N GLN A 30 24.69 4.51 22.96
CA GLN A 30 25.78 4.19 23.89
C GLN A 30 25.53 2.86 24.62
N LEU A 31 24.31 2.66 25.13
CA LEU A 31 23.93 1.45 25.85
C LEU A 31 23.94 0.21 24.94
N LYS A 32 23.71 0.36 23.63
CA LYS A 32 23.76 -0.74 22.65
C LYS A 32 25.14 -1.39 22.57
N THR A 33 26.20 -0.65 22.88
CA THR A 33 27.59 -1.17 22.87
C THR A 33 27.98 -1.93 24.15
N SER A 34 27.10 -1.96 25.16
CA SER A 34 27.33 -2.65 26.42
C SER A 34 27.06 -4.15 26.32
N SER A 35 27.80 -4.94 27.09
CA SER A 35 27.59 -6.41 27.22
C SER A 35 26.20 -6.78 27.76
N ASN A 36 25.46 -5.82 28.34
CA ASN A 36 24.13 -6.01 28.93
C ASN A 36 22.99 -5.38 28.10
N ALA A 37 23.20 -5.11 26.80
CA ALA A 37 22.28 -4.39 25.90
C ALA A 37 20.98 -5.13 25.52
N VAL A 38 20.39 -5.91 26.44
CA VAL A 38 19.15 -6.66 26.18
C VAL A 38 17.95 -5.71 26.12
N GLY A 39 17.22 -5.75 25.00
CA GLY A 39 15.95 -5.00 24.83
C GLY A 39 16.08 -3.55 24.37
N ILE A 40 17.29 -3.03 24.13
CA ILE A 40 17.51 -1.64 23.66
C ILE A 40 16.87 -1.41 22.28
N ASN A 41 17.02 -2.33 21.33
CA ASN A 41 16.39 -2.22 20.00
C ASN A 41 14.85 -2.11 20.10
N LYS A 42 14.23 -2.84 21.04
CA LYS A 42 12.78 -2.76 21.29
C LYS A 42 12.39 -1.39 21.84
N LEU A 43 13.19 -0.81 22.73
CA LEU A 43 12.97 0.54 23.26
C LEU A 43 13.14 1.61 22.18
N MET A 44 14.17 1.51 21.34
CA MET A 44 14.36 2.37 20.17
C MET A 44 13.15 2.30 19.22
N SER A 45 12.66 1.08 18.93
CA SER A 45 11.44 0.89 18.15
C SER A 45 10.23 1.58 18.78
N THR A 46 10.03 1.42 20.10
CA THR A 46 8.95 2.08 20.85
C THR A 46 9.05 3.60 20.78
N VAL A 47 10.26 4.16 20.88
CA VAL A 47 10.47 5.61 20.74
C VAL A 47 10.03 6.07 19.35
N LEU A 48 10.54 5.44 18.29
CA LEU A 48 10.16 5.79 16.90
C LEU A 48 8.64 5.71 16.68
N GLY A 49 7.99 4.68 17.23
CA GLY A 49 6.54 4.50 17.11
C GLY A 49 5.70 5.56 17.82
N ASN A 50 6.26 6.26 18.81
CA ASN A 50 5.58 7.28 19.62
C ASN A 50 5.92 8.73 19.21
N ILE A 51 6.73 8.91 18.16
CA ILE A 51 6.98 10.23 17.59
C ILE A 51 5.73 10.66 16.81
N ASP A 52 5.00 11.63 17.37
CA ASP A 52 3.87 12.26 16.69
C ASP A 52 4.36 13.34 15.69
N LYS A 53 3.46 13.78 14.80
CA LYS A 53 3.76 14.77 13.76
C LYS A 53 4.35 16.08 14.29
N LYS A 54 3.89 16.56 15.45
CA LYS A 54 4.35 17.83 16.07
C LYS A 54 5.71 17.65 16.73
N CYS A 55 6.01 16.46 17.22
CA CYS A 55 7.33 16.14 17.71
C CYS A 55 8.33 16.03 16.55
N LEU A 56 7.94 15.35 15.48
CA LEU A 56 8.74 15.16 14.28
C LEU A 56 9.16 16.49 13.66
N SER A 57 8.25 17.48 13.62
CA SER A 57 8.55 18.82 13.10
C SER A 57 9.65 19.57 13.83
N ASN A 58 9.93 19.17 15.07
CA ASN A 58 10.90 19.83 15.93
C ASN A 58 12.19 19.01 16.08
N LEU A 59 12.29 17.85 15.44
CA LEU A 59 13.51 17.06 15.42
C LEU A 59 14.48 17.62 14.36
N PRO A 60 15.79 17.68 14.65
CA PRO A 60 16.78 18.07 13.66
C PRO A 60 16.77 17.14 12.44
N GLU A 61 16.84 17.69 11.24
CA GLU A 61 16.80 16.91 10.00
C GLU A 61 17.97 15.91 9.92
N ASP A 62 19.18 16.35 10.29
CA ASP A 62 20.37 15.50 10.30
C ASP A 62 20.25 14.34 11.29
N PHE A 63 19.57 14.57 12.42
CA PHE A 63 19.27 13.52 13.39
C PHE A 63 18.34 12.47 12.78
N CYS A 64 17.26 12.89 12.13
CA CYS A 64 16.33 11.99 11.45
C CYS A 64 17.03 11.19 10.33
N LYS A 65 17.87 11.84 9.51
CA LYS A 65 18.65 11.19 8.45
C LYS A 65 19.64 10.17 9.01
N ALA A 66 20.35 10.50 10.09
CA ALA A 66 21.27 9.58 10.75
C ALA A 66 20.55 8.32 11.23
N ILE A 67 19.37 8.45 11.86
CA ILE A 67 18.54 7.31 12.24
C ILE A 67 18.15 6.47 11.03
N ILE A 68 17.64 7.11 9.96
CA ILE A 68 17.22 6.39 8.75
C ILE A 68 18.39 5.61 8.17
N ASN A 69 19.55 6.23 7.99
CA ASN A 69 20.74 5.60 7.41
C ASN A 69 21.23 4.40 8.24
N ASN A 70 21.31 4.57 9.57
CA ASN A 70 21.88 3.54 10.44
C ASN A 70 20.96 2.34 10.64
N TYR A 71 19.66 2.50 10.40
CA TYR A 71 18.65 1.51 10.77
C TYR A 71 17.80 0.98 9.61
N PHE A 72 18.01 1.44 8.38
CA PHE A 72 17.21 1.01 7.23
C PHE A 72 17.27 -0.51 6.97
N ASP A 73 18.44 -1.16 7.15
CA ASP A 73 18.59 -2.63 6.99
C ASP A 73 18.10 -3.43 8.20
N THR A 74 17.91 -2.81 9.37
CA THR A 74 17.71 -3.58 10.60
C THR A 74 16.41 -4.39 10.59
N CYS A 75 15.46 -4.04 9.72
CA CYS A 75 14.26 -4.84 9.44
C CYS A 75 14.50 -6.16 8.70
N ALA A 76 15.68 -6.38 8.11
CA ALA A 76 16.14 -7.67 7.56
C ALA A 76 16.95 -8.50 8.56
N LYS A 77 17.41 -7.89 9.66
CA LYS A 77 18.22 -8.56 10.69
C LYS A 77 17.33 -8.94 11.87
N LYS A 78 17.73 -9.94 12.67
CA LYS A 78 17.01 -10.37 13.89
C LYS A 78 16.95 -9.30 15.01
N GLU A 79 17.55 -8.14 14.78
CA GLU A 79 17.60 -7.00 15.69
C GLU A 79 16.48 -6.00 15.36
N GLU A 80 15.29 -6.26 15.87
CA GLU A 80 14.06 -5.61 15.44
C GLU A 80 13.89 -4.16 15.94
N ILE A 81 14.25 -3.19 15.10
CA ILE A 81 13.69 -1.83 15.16
C ILE A 81 12.52 -1.75 14.16
N CYS A 82 11.39 -2.37 14.52
CA CYS A 82 10.24 -2.55 13.63
C CYS A 82 9.57 -1.25 13.13
N ASN A 83 9.76 -0.11 13.82
CA ASN A 83 9.09 1.15 13.48
C ASN A 83 9.90 2.07 12.54
N ILE A 84 11.08 1.65 12.07
CA ILE A 84 11.95 2.50 11.25
C ILE A 84 11.30 2.95 9.95
N PHE A 85 10.60 2.05 9.23
CA PHE A 85 9.94 2.44 7.99
C PHE A 85 8.76 3.37 8.23
N LYS A 86 7.94 3.12 9.25
CA LYS A 86 6.85 4.04 9.62
C LYS A 86 7.39 5.44 9.93
N PHE A 87 8.45 5.52 10.72
CA PHE A 87 9.14 6.78 11.02
C PHE A 87 9.66 7.46 9.74
N THR A 88 10.31 6.70 8.86
CA THR A 88 10.83 7.20 7.58
C THR A 88 9.72 7.81 6.72
N ILE A 89 8.59 7.13 6.60
CA ILE A 89 7.45 7.63 5.82
C ILE A 89 6.85 8.89 6.45
N GLN A 90 6.70 8.92 7.78
CA GLN A 90 6.22 10.12 8.48
C GLN A 90 7.18 11.31 8.28
N PHE A 91 8.49 11.06 8.32
CA PHE A 91 9.52 12.06 8.03
C PHE A 91 9.37 12.61 6.62
N LEU A 92 9.25 11.73 5.62
CA LEU A 92 9.03 12.14 4.22
C LEU A 92 7.72 12.91 4.02
N MET A 93 6.63 12.49 4.65
CA MET A 93 5.34 13.19 4.59
C MET A 93 5.43 14.60 5.19
N TYR A 94 6.14 14.76 6.31
CA TYR A 94 6.32 16.08 6.92
C TYR A 94 7.21 16.98 6.05
N HIS A 95 8.28 16.42 5.47
CA HIS A 95 9.22 17.13 4.61
C HIS A 95 8.88 17.00 3.11
N LYS A 96 7.61 16.81 2.73
CA LYS A 96 7.20 16.49 1.35
C LYS A 96 7.56 17.53 0.28
N ASN A 97 7.86 18.76 0.70
CA ASN A 97 8.29 19.85 -0.18
C ASN A 97 9.81 19.86 -0.40
N GLN A 98 10.57 19.06 0.36
CA GLN A 98 12.02 18.96 0.27
C GLN A 98 12.40 17.68 -0.49
N ASN A 99 12.55 17.79 -1.80
CA ASN A 99 12.87 16.64 -2.67
C ASN A 99 14.17 15.93 -2.25
N ASN A 100 15.12 16.63 -1.62
CA ASN A 100 16.37 16.03 -1.15
C ASN A 100 16.14 14.87 -0.16
N ASN A 101 15.13 14.96 0.70
CA ASN A 101 14.83 13.92 1.68
C ASN A 101 14.21 12.68 1.02
N LEU A 102 13.34 12.91 0.02
CA LEU A 102 12.78 11.85 -0.79
C LEU A 102 13.88 11.14 -1.59
N ASN A 103 14.70 11.91 -2.32
CA ASN A 103 15.81 11.37 -3.11
C ASN A 103 16.79 10.56 -2.25
N HIS A 104 17.10 11.04 -1.03
CA HIS A 104 17.97 10.34 -0.10
C HIS A 104 17.42 8.96 0.29
N VAL A 105 16.14 8.87 0.68
CA VAL A 105 15.52 7.59 1.05
C VAL A 105 15.42 6.66 -0.15
N PHE A 106 15.06 7.18 -1.33
CA PHE A 106 14.98 6.35 -2.54
C PHE A 106 16.36 5.89 -3.04
N GLN A 107 17.43 6.63 -2.77
CA GLN A 107 18.79 6.13 -2.98
C GLN A 107 19.06 4.89 -2.12
N LEU A 108 18.70 4.91 -0.83
CA LEU A 108 18.82 3.73 0.03
C LEU A 108 18.05 2.55 -0.54
N VAL A 109 16.78 2.75 -0.94
CA VAL A 109 15.95 1.70 -1.56
C VAL A 109 16.61 1.12 -2.82
N SER A 110 17.18 1.98 -3.67
CA SER A 110 17.92 1.58 -4.87
C SER A 110 19.15 0.74 -4.54
N ASP A 111 19.91 1.14 -3.52
CA ASP A 111 21.10 0.41 -3.07
C ASP A 111 20.71 -1.00 -2.61
N TYR A 112 19.62 -1.17 -1.85
CA TYR A 112 19.11 -2.49 -1.48
C TYR A 112 18.69 -3.33 -2.68
N LYS A 113 17.99 -2.74 -3.66
CA LYS A 113 17.65 -3.44 -4.90
C LYS A 113 18.92 -4.02 -5.54
N SER A 114 19.94 -3.19 -5.73
CA SER A 114 21.18 -3.61 -6.41
C SER A 114 21.91 -4.77 -5.69
N GLN A 115 21.82 -4.84 -4.37
CA GLN A 115 22.55 -5.81 -3.56
C GLN A 115 21.83 -7.17 -3.44
N SER A 116 20.51 -7.19 -3.59
CA SER A 116 19.71 -8.30 -3.03
C SER A 116 18.47 -8.71 -3.82
N TRP A 117 18.16 -8.05 -4.94
CA TRP A 117 16.91 -8.31 -5.67
C TRP A 117 16.76 -9.75 -6.19
N ASP A 118 17.87 -10.46 -6.39
CA ASP A 118 17.90 -11.85 -6.84
C ASP A 118 17.98 -12.89 -5.70
N SER A 119 18.09 -12.46 -4.44
CA SER A 119 18.12 -13.36 -3.27
C SER A 119 16.69 -13.72 -2.85
N LYS A 120 16.40 -15.02 -2.67
CA LYS A 120 15.03 -15.53 -2.72
C LYS A 120 14.15 -15.28 -1.49
N ASP A 121 14.65 -14.99 -0.27
CA ASP A 121 13.75 -15.09 0.90
C ASP A 121 13.79 -13.99 1.98
N ASN A 122 14.85 -13.19 2.15
CA ASN A 122 14.90 -12.21 3.28
C ASN A 122 15.04 -10.73 2.89
N GLU A 123 15.57 -10.40 1.71
CA GLU A 123 16.00 -9.03 1.42
C GLU A 123 15.04 -8.28 0.50
N ARG A 124 14.36 -8.98 -0.43
CA ARG A 124 13.10 -8.49 -1.03
C ARG A 124 12.09 -8.05 0.04
N SER A 125 12.15 -8.70 1.21
CA SER A 125 11.35 -8.33 2.38
C SER A 125 11.54 -6.87 2.79
N VAL A 126 12.74 -6.29 2.69
CA VAL A 126 13.01 -4.89 3.11
C VAL A 126 12.25 -3.92 2.21
N VAL A 127 12.39 -4.07 0.89
CA VAL A 127 11.69 -3.24 -0.10
C VAL A 127 10.17 -3.40 0.03
N HIS A 128 9.67 -4.62 0.15
CA HIS A 128 8.23 -4.87 0.33
C HIS A 128 7.71 -4.37 1.69
N LYS A 129 8.48 -4.50 2.77
CA LYS A 129 8.14 -3.95 4.10
C LYS A 129 8.12 -2.42 4.08
N PHE A 130 9.08 -1.79 3.40
CA PHE A 130 9.11 -0.35 3.21
C PHE A 130 7.88 0.13 2.43
N PHE A 131 7.57 -0.52 1.29
CA PHE A 131 6.36 -0.24 0.54
C PHE A 131 5.10 -0.43 1.37
N LYS A 132 4.99 -1.54 2.11
CA LYS A 132 3.85 -1.81 2.99
C LYS A 132 3.70 -0.73 4.05
N ALA A 133 4.81 -0.28 4.66
CA ALA A 133 4.78 0.81 5.62
C ALA A 133 4.32 2.14 4.99
N PHE A 134 4.79 2.47 3.78
CA PHE A 134 4.28 3.60 3.00
C PHE A 134 2.77 3.47 2.80
N PHE A 135 2.35 2.34 2.27
CA PHE A 135 0.97 2.11 1.89
C PHE A 135 0.04 2.20 3.10
N THR A 136 0.33 1.50 4.20
CA THR A 136 -0.48 1.57 5.42
C THR A 136 -0.52 2.98 6.00
N THR A 137 0.61 3.69 6.04
CA THR A 137 0.67 5.04 6.63
C THR A 137 -0.11 6.06 5.80
N VAL A 138 -0.06 5.96 4.48
CA VAL A 138 -0.66 6.96 3.57
C VAL A 138 -2.09 6.58 3.18
N PHE A 139 -2.47 5.31 3.27
CA PHE A 139 -3.84 4.86 2.99
C PHE A 139 -4.87 5.53 3.92
N GLU A 140 -4.48 5.80 5.17
CA GLU A 140 -5.35 6.44 6.19
C GLU A 140 -5.38 7.98 6.10
N ASP A 141 -4.44 8.64 5.41
CA ASP A 141 -4.41 10.11 5.29
C ASP A 141 -5.02 10.58 3.97
N ASP A 142 -6.29 10.99 3.98
CA ASP A 142 -7.07 11.36 2.80
C ASP A 142 -6.52 12.56 2.00
N ARG A 143 -5.51 13.28 2.49
CA ARG A 143 -5.18 14.63 2.00
C ARG A 143 -3.97 14.75 1.08
N ASP A 144 -3.19 13.70 0.85
CA ASP A 144 -1.87 13.86 0.22
C ASP A 144 -1.66 13.12 -1.11
N LEU A 145 -2.47 13.45 -2.12
CA LEU A 145 -2.27 13.00 -3.50
C LEU A 145 -0.88 13.39 -4.05
N GLU A 146 -0.40 14.59 -3.70
CA GLU A 146 0.90 15.09 -4.14
C GLU A 146 2.04 14.19 -3.64
N PHE A 147 2.03 13.84 -2.35
CA PHE A 147 3.03 12.94 -1.77
C PHE A 147 2.98 11.55 -2.41
N VAL A 148 1.79 10.97 -2.61
CA VAL A 148 1.64 9.67 -3.30
C VAL A 148 2.19 9.75 -4.72
N THR A 149 1.91 10.83 -5.44
CA THR A 149 2.39 11.03 -6.81
C THR A 149 3.92 11.14 -6.86
N LYS A 150 4.53 11.89 -5.93
CA LYS A 150 5.99 11.98 -5.80
C LYS A 150 6.61 10.62 -5.47
N PHE A 151 6.06 9.89 -4.51
CA PHE A 151 6.52 8.55 -4.14
C PHE A 151 6.45 7.59 -5.33
N ALA A 152 5.32 7.56 -6.05
CA ALA A 152 5.14 6.68 -7.21
C ALA A 152 6.17 6.98 -8.31
N ARG A 153 6.44 8.27 -8.59
CA ARG A 153 7.47 8.67 -9.56
C ARG A 153 8.86 8.18 -9.18
N GLU A 154 9.26 8.31 -7.92
CA GLU A 154 10.57 7.79 -7.49
C GLU A 154 10.61 6.26 -7.48
N TRP A 155 9.51 5.59 -7.15
CA TRP A 155 9.40 4.13 -7.20
C TRP A 155 9.59 3.61 -8.63
N GLU A 156 8.91 4.22 -9.60
CA GLU A 156 8.96 3.84 -11.03
C GLU A 156 10.31 4.14 -11.68
N LYS A 157 11.17 4.99 -11.08
CA LYS A 157 12.57 5.15 -11.53
C LYS A 157 13.45 3.96 -11.15
N ILE A 158 13.15 3.29 -10.05
CA ILE A 158 13.96 2.20 -9.51
C ILE A 158 13.45 0.85 -10.00
N PHE A 159 12.13 0.65 -9.98
CA PHE A 159 11.48 -0.63 -10.28
C PHE A 159 10.69 -0.55 -11.56
N ILE A 160 10.89 -1.53 -12.45
CA ILE A 160 9.98 -1.69 -13.58
C ILE A 160 8.68 -2.36 -13.10
N PRO A 161 7.52 -2.06 -13.70
CA PRO A 161 6.23 -2.58 -13.23
C PRO A 161 6.17 -4.10 -13.06
N ASN A 162 6.88 -4.87 -13.88
CA ASN A 162 6.88 -6.34 -13.80
C ASN A 162 7.64 -6.89 -12.58
N GLU A 163 8.61 -6.14 -12.04
CA GLU A 163 9.37 -6.55 -10.84
C GLU A 163 8.53 -6.40 -9.57
N THR A 164 7.71 -5.35 -9.51
CA THR A 164 6.89 -4.99 -8.35
C THR A 164 5.43 -4.78 -8.76
N PHE A 165 4.86 -5.76 -9.45
CA PHE A 165 3.54 -5.60 -10.09
C PHE A 165 2.43 -5.32 -9.09
N LYS A 166 2.45 -6.00 -7.93
CA LYS A 166 1.45 -5.75 -6.88
C LYS A 166 1.54 -4.31 -6.38
N GLU A 167 2.75 -3.83 -6.11
CA GLU A 167 3.01 -2.46 -5.66
C GLU A 167 2.61 -1.42 -6.71
N TYR A 168 2.93 -1.67 -7.98
CA TYR A 168 2.54 -0.83 -9.10
C TYR A 168 1.02 -0.67 -9.20
N VAL A 169 0.27 -1.77 -9.09
CA VAL A 169 -1.20 -1.74 -9.06
C VAL A 169 -1.72 -0.99 -7.84
N LEU A 170 -1.20 -1.30 -6.65
CA LEU A 170 -1.63 -0.66 -5.41
C LEU A 170 -1.39 0.86 -5.41
N LEU A 171 -0.26 1.33 -5.97
CA LEU A 171 0.02 2.76 -6.12
C LEU A 171 -0.99 3.45 -7.05
N ASN A 172 -1.31 2.84 -8.19
CA ASN A 172 -2.28 3.40 -9.12
C ASN A 172 -3.68 3.48 -8.50
N LEU A 173 -4.14 2.40 -7.86
CA LEU A 173 -5.43 2.39 -7.17
C LEU A 173 -5.50 3.43 -6.04
N LEU A 174 -4.42 3.57 -5.26
CA LEU A 174 -4.34 4.60 -4.22
C LEU A 174 -4.36 6.02 -4.80
N ARG A 175 -3.65 6.28 -5.90
CA ARG A 175 -3.67 7.57 -6.61
C ARG A 175 -5.08 7.90 -7.09
N PHE A 176 -5.76 6.96 -7.76
CA PHE A 176 -7.12 7.15 -8.23
C PHE A 176 -8.06 7.48 -7.06
N LYS A 177 -7.98 6.73 -5.97
CA LYS A 177 -8.83 6.95 -4.78
C LYS A 177 -8.64 8.36 -4.20
N LYS A 178 -7.39 8.83 -4.11
CA LYS A 178 -7.08 10.17 -3.58
C LYS A 178 -7.45 11.31 -4.54
N ASP A 179 -7.32 11.08 -5.84
CA ASP A 179 -7.64 12.07 -6.87
C ASP A 179 -9.15 12.37 -6.92
N VAL A 180 -9.97 11.31 -6.86
CA VAL A 180 -11.42 11.42 -7.05
C VAL A 180 -12.21 11.78 -5.79
N LYS A 181 -11.59 11.81 -4.60
CA LYS A 181 -12.20 12.23 -3.31
C LYS A 181 -13.61 11.64 -3.09
N ASP A 182 -13.70 10.31 -3.11
CA ASP A 182 -14.94 9.53 -2.95
C ASP A 182 -15.96 9.60 -4.11
N ASN A 183 -15.62 10.21 -5.25
CA ASN A 183 -16.44 10.11 -6.46
C ASN A 183 -16.32 8.70 -7.08
N VAL A 184 -17.31 7.84 -6.81
CA VAL A 184 -17.36 6.45 -7.30
C VAL A 184 -17.38 6.37 -8.82
N GLU A 185 -18.04 7.31 -9.50
CA GLU A 185 -18.11 7.36 -10.97
C GLU A 185 -16.73 7.51 -11.60
N LEU A 186 -15.98 8.53 -11.15
CA LEU A 186 -14.63 8.77 -11.62
C LEU A 186 -13.67 7.66 -11.17
N TYR A 187 -13.85 7.12 -9.97
CA TYR A 187 -13.01 6.03 -9.47
C TYR A 187 -13.16 4.76 -10.30
N SER A 188 -14.40 4.32 -10.54
CA SER A 188 -14.72 3.17 -11.41
C SER A 188 -14.14 3.36 -12.81
N LYS A 189 -14.25 4.56 -13.35
CA LYS A 189 -13.65 4.96 -14.63
C LYS A 189 -12.14 4.73 -14.65
N HIS A 190 -11.42 5.21 -13.65
CA HIS A 190 -9.96 5.05 -13.60
C HIS A 190 -9.53 3.59 -13.46
N ILE A 191 -10.24 2.79 -12.66
CA ILE A 191 -9.97 1.34 -12.54
C ILE A 191 -10.12 0.65 -13.89
N VAL A 192 -11.20 0.93 -14.61
CA VAL A 192 -11.48 0.37 -15.93
C VAL A 192 -10.39 0.73 -16.93
N LEU A 193 -10.08 2.01 -17.08
CA LEU A 193 -9.04 2.47 -18.02
C LEU A 193 -7.67 1.85 -17.70
N PHE A 194 -7.34 1.74 -16.41
CA PHE A 194 -6.10 1.12 -15.97
C PHE A 194 -6.06 -0.38 -16.30
N ALA A 195 -7.17 -1.09 -16.13
CA ALA A 195 -7.26 -2.51 -16.48
C ALA A 195 -7.14 -2.74 -17.99
N GLU A 196 -7.76 -1.87 -18.79
CA GLU A 196 -7.61 -1.86 -20.26
C GLU A 196 -6.15 -1.61 -20.67
N GLU A 197 -5.49 -0.63 -20.05
CA GLU A 197 -4.08 -0.33 -20.29
C GLU A 197 -3.17 -1.51 -19.93
N VAL A 198 -3.36 -2.11 -18.76
CA VAL A 198 -2.59 -3.28 -18.30
C VAL A 198 -2.76 -4.45 -19.25
N SER A 199 -4.00 -4.75 -19.66
CA SER A 199 -4.29 -5.82 -20.61
C SER A 199 -3.66 -5.57 -21.98
N ALA A 200 -3.77 -4.34 -22.50
CA ALA A 200 -3.19 -3.97 -23.79
C ALA A 200 -1.65 -4.02 -23.78
N LYS A 201 -1.03 -3.61 -22.68
CA LYS A 201 0.44 -3.50 -22.57
C LYS A 201 1.12 -4.82 -22.19
N TYR A 202 0.51 -5.62 -21.33
CA TYR A 202 1.13 -6.81 -20.74
C TYR A 202 0.39 -8.14 -21.04
N GLY A 203 -0.79 -8.06 -21.68
CA GLY A 203 -1.59 -9.21 -22.09
C GLY A 203 -2.52 -9.77 -21.01
N GLU A 204 -3.38 -10.70 -21.44
CA GLU A 204 -4.47 -11.28 -20.63
C GLU A 204 -3.96 -12.03 -19.39
N PHE A 205 -2.78 -12.66 -19.45
CA PHE A 205 -2.19 -13.34 -18.29
C PHE A 205 -1.88 -12.38 -17.14
N VAL A 206 -1.28 -11.22 -17.43
CA VAL A 206 -0.97 -10.21 -16.41
C VAL A 206 -2.24 -9.53 -15.91
N PHE A 207 -3.21 -9.31 -16.80
CA PHE A 207 -4.56 -8.89 -16.39
C PHE A 207 -5.18 -9.85 -15.36
N SER A 208 -5.04 -11.17 -15.51
CA SER A 208 -5.56 -12.12 -14.48
C SER A 208 -4.92 -11.93 -13.10
N LYS A 209 -3.69 -11.40 -13.02
CA LYS A 209 -3.00 -11.07 -11.76
C LYS A 209 -3.44 -9.74 -11.16
N LEU A 210 -4.00 -8.84 -11.96
CA LEU A 210 -4.56 -7.56 -11.53
C LEU A 210 -5.85 -7.75 -10.73
N VAL A 211 -6.73 -8.68 -11.16
CA VAL A 211 -8.07 -8.85 -10.59
C VAL A 211 -8.05 -9.09 -9.06
N PRO A 212 -7.25 -10.03 -8.50
CA PRO A 212 -7.26 -10.26 -7.05
C PRO A 212 -6.80 -9.03 -6.26
N ILE A 213 -5.90 -8.21 -6.82
CA ILE A 213 -5.41 -7.00 -6.16
C ILE A 213 -6.51 -5.92 -6.14
N ILE A 214 -7.24 -5.75 -7.24
CA ILE A 214 -8.41 -4.86 -7.29
C ILE A 214 -9.46 -5.33 -6.29
N TYR A 215 -9.72 -6.65 -6.22
CA TYR A 215 -10.67 -7.20 -5.24
C TYR A 215 -10.24 -6.88 -3.80
N GLU A 216 -8.98 -7.19 -3.43
CA GLU A 216 -8.44 -6.91 -2.10
C GLU A 216 -8.56 -5.43 -1.73
N PHE A 217 -8.28 -4.52 -2.67
CA PHE A 217 -8.24 -3.08 -2.41
C PHE A 217 -9.62 -2.40 -2.44
N CYS A 218 -10.47 -2.76 -3.41
CA CYS A 218 -11.71 -2.05 -3.70
C CYS A 218 -12.96 -2.71 -3.09
N ILE A 219 -12.94 -4.03 -2.90
CA ILE A 219 -14.17 -4.82 -2.63
C ILE A 219 -14.12 -5.51 -1.27
N SER A 220 -12.96 -6.04 -0.86
CA SER A 220 -12.82 -6.78 0.39
C SER A 220 -13.25 -5.93 1.59
N GLY A 221 -14.12 -6.49 2.44
CA GLY A 221 -14.66 -5.81 3.62
C GLY A 221 -15.68 -4.69 3.34
N LYS A 222 -16.07 -4.46 2.08
CA LYS A 222 -17.11 -3.48 1.73
C LYS A 222 -18.52 -4.05 1.82
N LYS A 223 -19.49 -3.19 2.09
CA LYS A 223 -20.92 -3.54 2.08
C LYS A 223 -21.36 -3.88 0.66
N ASP A 224 -22.28 -4.83 0.52
CA ASP A 224 -22.81 -5.27 -0.79
C ASP A 224 -23.31 -4.08 -1.63
N THR A 225 -23.93 -3.06 -1.03
CA THR A 225 -24.39 -1.85 -1.73
C THR A 225 -23.27 -1.05 -2.38
N GLU A 226 -22.15 -0.83 -1.67
CA GLU A 226 -20.98 -0.10 -2.18
C GLU A 226 -20.33 -0.90 -3.33
N VAL A 227 -20.24 -2.21 -3.17
CA VAL A 227 -19.68 -3.11 -4.19
C VAL A 227 -20.50 -3.07 -5.47
N ILE A 228 -21.83 -3.15 -5.35
CA ILE A 228 -22.72 -3.15 -6.51
C ILE A 228 -22.68 -1.81 -7.24
N GLU A 229 -22.66 -0.70 -6.51
CA GLU A 229 -22.53 0.63 -7.08
C GLU A 229 -21.22 0.74 -7.89
N LEU A 230 -20.10 0.32 -7.33
CA LEU A 230 -18.80 0.30 -8.01
C LEU A 230 -18.85 -0.52 -9.30
N LEU A 231 -19.27 -1.79 -9.22
CA LEU A 231 -19.28 -2.73 -10.35
C LEU A 231 -20.24 -2.30 -11.46
N THR A 232 -21.44 -1.83 -11.09
CA THR A 232 -22.43 -1.33 -12.05
C THR A 232 -21.88 -0.11 -12.79
N THR A 233 -21.19 0.77 -12.08
CA THR A 233 -20.59 1.98 -12.64
C THR A 233 -19.42 1.63 -13.57
N MET A 234 -18.61 0.63 -13.22
CA MET A 234 -17.57 0.11 -14.11
C MET A 234 -18.14 -0.42 -15.43
N LEU A 235 -19.27 -1.14 -15.39
CA LEU A 235 -19.96 -1.62 -16.60
C LEU A 235 -20.56 -0.50 -17.48
N LYS A 236 -20.92 0.64 -16.88
CA LYS A 236 -21.53 1.78 -17.59
C LYS A 236 -20.51 2.72 -18.25
N TYR A 237 -19.29 2.79 -17.72
CA TYR A 237 -18.35 3.88 -18.01
C TYR A 237 -17.83 3.91 -19.47
N THR A 238 -17.80 2.76 -20.14
CA THR A 238 -17.61 2.68 -21.59
C THR A 238 -18.67 1.70 -22.07
N SER A 239 -19.36 1.97 -23.18
CA SER A 239 -20.25 0.99 -23.79
C SER A 239 -19.57 -0.38 -23.86
N LEU A 240 -19.97 -1.30 -22.96
CA LEU A 240 -19.64 -2.71 -22.84
C LEU A 240 -18.34 -3.15 -23.57
N ASN A 241 -17.18 -2.62 -23.15
CA ASN A 241 -15.89 -3.16 -23.59
C ASN A 241 -15.68 -4.54 -22.95
N ASN A 242 -15.21 -5.51 -23.74
CA ASN A 242 -14.99 -6.89 -23.32
C ASN A 242 -14.15 -6.99 -22.04
N ILE A 243 -13.10 -6.18 -21.93
CA ILE A 243 -12.20 -6.19 -20.76
C ILE A 243 -12.95 -5.82 -19.48
N ASN A 244 -13.86 -4.85 -19.56
CA ASN A 244 -14.59 -4.34 -18.38
C ASN A 244 -15.62 -5.37 -17.90
N CYS A 245 -16.25 -6.06 -18.87
CA CYS A 245 -17.20 -7.11 -18.57
C CYS A 245 -16.48 -8.32 -17.95
N ILE A 246 -15.33 -8.72 -18.51
CA ILE A 246 -14.49 -9.78 -17.95
C ILE A 246 -14.00 -9.41 -16.55
N LEU A 247 -13.49 -8.18 -16.35
CA LEU A 247 -13.05 -7.69 -15.05
C LEU A 247 -14.16 -7.78 -14.00
N VAL A 248 -15.35 -7.28 -14.33
CA VAL A 248 -16.48 -7.30 -13.41
C VAL A 248 -16.89 -8.73 -13.09
N MET A 249 -16.98 -9.64 -14.08
CA MET A 249 -17.27 -11.06 -13.85
C MET A 249 -16.23 -11.75 -12.95
N GLU A 250 -14.95 -11.48 -13.15
CA GLU A 250 -13.86 -12.06 -12.34
C GLU A 250 -13.89 -11.54 -10.89
N LEU A 251 -14.10 -10.23 -10.68
CA LEU A 251 -14.23 -9.63 -9.34
C LEU A 251 -15.40 -10.21 -8.55
N ILE A 252 -16.51 -10.39 -9.26
CA ILE A 252 -17.73 -11.04 -8.81
C ILE A 252 -17.42 -12.49 -8.42
N SER A 253 -16.74 -13.25 -9.28
CA SER A 253 -16.33 -14.63 -9.04
C SER A 253 -15.52 -14.77 -7.74
N ILE A 254 -14.52 -13.91 -7.55
CA ILE A 254 -13.63 -13.92 -6.37
C ILE A 254 -14.41 -13.64 -5.08
N LYS A 255 -15.41 -12.75 -5.12
CA LYS A 255 -16.23 -12.44 -3.92
C LYS A 255 -16.94 -13.67 -3.38
N GLY A 256 -17.23 -14.69 -4.21
CA GLY A 256 -17.86 -15.95 -3.79
C GLY A 256 -19.32 -15.83 -3.33
N ASP A 257 -19.80 -14.63 -3.04
CA ASP A 257 -21.13 -14.38 -2.49
C ASP A 257 -22.21 -14.20 -3.56
N LEU A 258 -21.94 -14.47 -4.84
CA LEU A 258 -22.91 -14.14 -5.88
C LEU A 258 -24.08 -15.07 -5.98
N PHE A 259 -23.95 -16.29 -5.49
CA PHE A 259 -24.98 -17.30 -5.66
C PHE A 259 -25.56 -17.70 -4.32
N TYR A 260 -26.88 -17.61 -4.23
CA TYR A 260 -27.63 -18.25 -3.16
C TYR A 260 -28.48 -19.34 -3.80
N LYS A 261 -28.23 -20.60 -3.45
CA LYS A 261 -28.96 -21.77 -3.99
C LYS A 261 -28.95 -21.85 -5.53
N LYS A 262 -27.76 -21.77 -6.14
CA LYS A 262 -27.56 -21.84 -7.62
C LYS A 262 -28.28 -20.74 -8.41
N ARG A 263 -28.68 -19.64 -7.77
CA ARG A 263 -29.24 -18.44 -8.41
C ARG A 263 -28.42 -17.23 -8.03
N ILE A 264 -28.20 -16.33 -8.98
CA ILE A 264 -27.61 -15.02 -8.71
C ILE A 264 -28.43 -14.35 -7.61
N ARG A 265 -27.77 -13.91 -6.54
CA ARG A 265 -28.42 -13.19 -5.45
C ARG A 265 -29.15 -11.99 -6.05
N PRO A 266 -30.39 -11.70 -5.63
CA PRO A 266 -31.19 -10.61 -6.20
C PRO A 266 -30.46 -9.27 -6.27
N VAL A 267 -29.55 -9.03 -5.33
CA VAL A 267 -28.75 -7.81 -5.27
C VAL A 267 -27.84 -7.60 -6.50
N TYR A 268 -27.41 -8.67 -7.17
CA TYR A 268 -26.60 -8.60 -8.40
C TYR A 268 -27.42 -8.72 -9.70
N HIS A 269 -28.75 -8.78 -9.62
CA HIS A 269 -29.61 -9.00 -10.78
C HIS A 269 -29.45 -7.92 -11.86
N GLY A 270 -29.24 -6.66 -11.47
CA GLY A 270 -28.98 -5.58 -12.43
C GLY A 270 -27.71 -5.80 -13.24
N ILE A 271 -26.64 -6.26 -12.60
CA ILE A 271 -25.37 -6.58 -13.26
C ILE A 271 -25.52 -7.79 -14.19
N ASP A 272 -26.24 -8.83 -13.74
CA ASP A 272 -26.55 -10.00 -14.57
C ASP A 272 -27.27 -9.62 -15.87
N LEU A 273 -28.31 -8.78 -15.78
CA LEU A 273 -29.04 -8.30 -16.94
C LEU A 273 -28.15 -7.52 -17.91
N MET A 274 -27.25 -6.67 -17.40
CA MET A 274 -26.30 -5.92 -18.23
C MET A 274 -25.33 -6.86 -18.96
N LEU A 275 -24.82 -7.89 -18.27
CA LEU A 275 -23.88 -8.85 -18.87
C LEU A 275 -24.54 -9.74 -19.93
N LYS A 276 -25.79 -10.17 -19.72
CA LYS A 276 -26.56 -10.98 -20.70
C LYS A 276 -26.82 -10.26 -22.02
N GLN A 277 -26.88 -8.93 -22.01
CA GLN A 277 -27.15 -8.13 -23.20
C GLN A 277 -25.94 -8.02 -24.15
N ILE A 278 -24.75 -8.47 -23.72
CA ILE A 278 -23.52 -8.35 -24.50
C ILE A 278 -23.47 -9.42 -25.58
N THR A 279 -23.20 -9.05 -26.83
CA THR A 279 -23.16 -10.02 -27.94
C THR A 279 -21.75 -10.52 -28.29
N ASP A 280 -20.71 -9.98 -27.64
CA ASP A 280 -19.32 -10.39 -27.88
C ASP A 280 -19.08 -11.86 -27.48
N SER A 281 -18.45 -12.62 -28.38
CA SER A 281 -18.24 -14.06 -28.20
C SER A 281 -17.29 -14.41 -27.06
N LYS A 282 -16.26 -13.60 -26.80
CA LYS A 282 -15.34 -13.84 -25.67
C LYS A 282 -16.06 -13.58 -24.36
N VAL A 283 -16.82 -12.48 -24.28
CA VAL A 283 -17.60 -12.16 -23.08
C VAL A 283 -18.67 -13.22 -22.83
N GLN A 284 -19.37 -13.67 -23.87
CA GLN A 284 -20.36 -14.75 -23.74
C GLN A 284 -19.74 -16.08 -23.32
N LEU A 285 -18.55 -16.43 -23.84
CA LEU A 285 -17.82 -17.60 -23.38
C LEU A 285 -17.46 -17.48 -21.89
N CYS A 286 -16.88 -16.36 -21.47
CA CYS A 286 -16.56 -16.09 -20.07
C CYS A 286 -17.81 -16.11 -19.20
N TYR A 287 -18.92 -15.52 -19.64
CA TYR A 287 -20.20 -15.51 -18.94
C TYR A 287 -20.78 -16.93 -18.79
N ASN A 288 -20.68 -17.76 -19.83
CA ASN A 288 -21.11 -19.15 -19.78
C ASN A 288 -20.23 -20.00 -18.85
N LEU A 289 -18.91 -19.81 -18.87
CA LEU A 289 -18.00 -20.46 -17.92
C LEU A 289 -18.29 -20.01 -16.48
N TYR A 290 -18.51 -18.71 -16.30
CA TYR A 290 -18.92 -18.08 -15.06
C TYR A 290 -20.25 -18.65 -14.52
N SER A 291 -21.21 -18.93 -15.41
CA SER A 291 -22.51 -19.50 -15.04
C SER A 291 -22.48 -21.03 -14.84
N ASN A 292 -21.61 -21.76 -15.55
CA ASN A 292 -21.55 -23.22 -15.55
C ASN A 292 -20.64 -23.82 -14.47
N ASN A 293 -19.54 -23.15 -14.11
CA ASN A 293 -18.69 -23.56 -12.97
C ASN A 293 -19.41 -23.48 -11.61
N VAL A 294 -20.65 -23.00 -11.59
CA VAL A 294 -21.49 -22.77 -10.42
C VAL A 294 -22.64 -23.80 -10.32
N CYS A 295 -22.85 -24.62 -11.36
CA CYS A 295 -23.91 -25.61 -11.40
C CYS A 295 -23.50 -27.02 -10.94
N ASN A 296 -22.19 -27.31 -10.86
CA ASN A 296 -21.63 -28.51 -10.25
C ASN A 296 -21.41 -28.32 -8.75
#